data_AF-A0A358EF51-F1
#
_entry.id   AF-A0A358EF51-F1
#
_cell.length_a   1.000
_cell.length_b   1.000
_cell.length_c   1.000
_cell.angle_alpha   90.00
_cell.angle_beta   90.00
_cell.angle_gamma   90.00
#
_symmetry.space_group_name_H-M   'P 1'
#
loop_
_entity.id
_entity.type
_entity.pdbx_description
1 polymer ?
#
loop_
_entity_poly.entity_id
_entity_poly.type
_entity_poly.pdbx_seq_one_letter_code
_entity_poly.pdbx_strand_id
1 'polypeptide(L)'
;FTSPIRRYPDLVVHRMVSRCLIHGEESPYRDSDSLKELASHCSVREQAAVEAERESVAFMKTGFMESRLGEEYRGQITGVAAFGLFVTLDDIFIEGMIPVATMMDDYYRFEEAEYALVGERGHRRFRLGDSVSVQVARVDIGRRQTEFALLENSGL
;
A
#
# COMPACT_ATOMS: atom_id res chain seq x y z
N PHE A 1 5.09 -15.22 -21.70
CA PHE A 1 5.44 -16.58 -22.18
C PHE A 1 6.08 -17.47 -21.11
N THR A 2 6.93 -16.93 -20.22
CA THR A 2 7.77 -17.74 -19.32
C THR A 2 7.08 -18.25 -18.04
N SER A 3 5.78 -18.04 -17.84
CA SER A 3 5.10 -18.43 -16.58
C SER A 3 3.72 -19.07 -16.76
N PRO A 4 3.56 -20.11 -17.63
CA PRO A 4 2.26 -20.74 -17.90
C PRO A 4 1.61 -21.45 -16.70
N ILE A 5 2.39 -21.79 -15.67
CA ILE A 5 1.88 -22.41 -14.43
C ILE A 5 1.06 -21.40 -13.59
N ARG A 6 1.40 -20.11 -13.65
CA ARG A 6 0.84 -19.07 -12.76
C ARG A 6 0.19 -17.90 -13.51
N ARG A 7 0.21 -17.90 -14.84
CA ARG A 7 -0.45 -16.88 -15.69
C ARG A 7 -1.13 -17.56 -16.87
N TYR A 8 -2.45 -17.47 -16.91
CA TYR A 8 -3.25 -18.03 -18.01
C TYR A 8 -2.89 -17.42 -19.40
N PRO A 9 -2.58 -16.12 -19.53
CA PRO A 9 -2.13 -15.56 -20.81
C PRO A 9 -0.90 -16.28 -21.38
N ASP A 10 0.07 -16.66 -20.53
CA ASP A 10 1.23 -17.43 -20.97
C ASP A 10 0.82 -18.81 -21.51
N LEU A 11 -0.14 -19.49 -20.86
CA LEU A 11 -0.65 -20.78 -21.32
C LEU A 11 -1.33 -20.68 -22.70
N VAL A 12 -2.07 -19.60 -22.96
CA VAL A 12 -2.67 -19.32 -24.27
C VAL A 12 -1.59 -19.20 -25.35
N VAL A 13 -0.53 -18.44 -25.09
CA VAL A 13 0.60 -18.30 -26.02
C VAL A 13 1.26 -19.66 -26.27
N HIS A 14 1.50 -20.45 -25.23
CA HIS A 14 2.06 -21.81 -25.37
C HIS A 14 1.19 -22.72 -26.25
N ARG A 15 -0.13 -22.68 -26.08
CA ARG A 15 -1.09 -23.45 -26.89
C ARG A 15 -1.08 -23.02 -28.36
N MET A 16 -1.04 -21.71 -28.62
CA MET A 16 -0.99 -21.17 -29.99
C MET A 16 0.32 -21.55 -30.69
N VAL A 17 1.46 -21.38 -30.01
CA VAL A 17 2.78 -21.77 -30.55
C VAL A 17 2.85 -23.27 -30.84
N SER A 18 2.41 -24.10 -29.90
CA SER A 18 2.40 -25.56 -30.08
C SER A 18 1.54 -26.00 -31.27
N ARG A 19 0.28 -25.53 -31.34
CA ARG A 19 -0.63 -25.87 -32.45
C ARG A 19 -0.11 -25.37 -33.80
N CYS A 20 0.23 -24.08 -33.90
CA CYS A 20 0.52 -23.45 -35.18
C CYS A 20 1.93 -23.78 -35.71
N LEU A 21 2.94 -23.76 -34.84
CA LEU A 21 4.34 -23.87 -35.26
C LEU A 21 4.93 -25.28 -35.12
N ILE A 22 4.45 -26.08 -34.17
CA ILE A 22 4.96 -27.44 -33.95
C ILE A 22 4.11 -28.46 -34.72
N HIS A 23 2.78 -28.33 -34.65
CA HIS A 23 1.87 -29.28 -35.28
C HIS A 23 1.34 -28.85 -36.64
N GLY A 24 1.55 -27.59 -37.04
CA GLY A 24 1.04 -27.04 -38.31
C GLY A 24 -0.49 -26.97 -38.37
N GLU A 25 -1.15 -27.02 -37.20
CA GLU A 25 -2.59 -26.96 -37.07
C GLU A 25 -3.04 -25.52 -36.86
N GLU A 26 -4.30 -25.26 -37.18
CA GLU A 26 -4.88 -23.96 -36.95
C GLU A 26 -5.02 -23.63 -35.46
N SER A 27 -4.85 -22.35 -35.10
CA SER A 27 -4.98 -21.88 -33.71
C SER A 27 -6.35 -22.25 -33.11
N PRO A 28 -6.41 -22.67 -31.83
CA PRO A 28 -7.66 -22.84 -31.11
C PRO A 28 -8.33 -21.49 -30.77
N TYR A 29 -7.60 -20.38 -30.90
CA TYR A 29 -8.07 -19.02 -30.63
C TYR A 29 -8.03 -18.20 -31.94
N ARG A 30 -9.05 -18.36 -32.79
CA ARG A 30 -9.13 -17.67 -34.09
C ARG A 30 -9.96 -16.41 -34.08
N ASP A 31 -10.96 -16.40 -33.21
CA ASP A 31 -11.84 -15.28 -33.07
C ASP A 31 -11.15 -14.17 -32.27
N SER A 32 -10.99 -13.01 -32.90
CA SER A 32 -10.34 -11.86 -32.28
C SER A 32 -11.15 -11.35 -31.09
N ASP A 33 -12.47 -11.48 -31.11
CA ASP A 33 -13.32 -10.95 -30.05
C ASP A 33 -13.26 -11.85 -28.81
N SER A 34 -13.29 -13.17 -28.99
CA SER A 34 -12.99 -14.16 -27.93
C SER A 34 -11.62 -13.91 -27.27
N LEU A 35 -10.59 -13.54 -28.05
CA LEU A 35 -9.27 -13.21 -27.49
C LEU A 35 -9.27 -11.92 -26.67
N LYS A 36 -10.01 -10.88 -27.11
CA LYS A 36 -10.17 -9.64 -26.35
C LYS A 36 -10.91 -9.88 -25.03
N GLU A 37 -11.97 -10.68 -25.06
CA GLU A 37 -12.72 -11.07 -23.87
C GLU A 37 -11.83 -11.81 -22.88
N LEU A 38 -11.03 -12.77 -23.35
CA LEU A 38 -10.09 -13.52 -22.53
C LEU A 38 -9.01 -12.61 -21.94
N ALA A 39 -8.46 -11.68 -22.73
CA ALA A 39 -7.47 -10.71 -22.25
C ALA A 39 -8.04 -9.80 -21.16
N SER A 40 -9.27 -9.30 -21.36
CA SER A 40 -10.00 -8.51 -20.39
C SER A 40 -10.23 -9.30 -19.09
N HIS A 41 -10.71 -10.55 -19.21
CA HIS A 41 -10.92 -11.44 -18.08
C HIS A 41 -9.64 -11.67 -17.28
N CYS A 42 -8.53 -11.98 -17.94
CA CYS A 42 -7.25 -12.18 -17.27
C CYS A 42 -6.77 -10.90 -16.56
N SER A 43 -6.95 -9.73 -17.17
CA SER A 43 -6.57 -8.45 -16.57
C SER A 43 -7.38 -8.13 -15.31
N VAL A 44 -8.71 -8.34 -15.36
CA VAL A 44 -9.59 -8.16 -14.18
C VAL A 44 -9.21 -9.14 -13.07
N ARG A 45 -8.89 -10.39 -13.41
CA ARG A 45 -8.49 -11.40 -12.43
C ARG A 45 -7.13 -11.12 -11.80
N GLU A 46 -6.19 -10.56 -12.56
CA GLU A 46 -4.90 -10.10 -12.04
C GLU A 46 -5.10 -8.97 -11.04
N GLN A 47 -5.90 -7.95 -11.37
CA GLN A 47 -6.21 -6.86 -10.45
C GLN A 47 -6.89 -7.37 -9.17
N ALA A 48 -7.87 -8.27 -9.30
CA ALA A 48 -8.54 -8.85 -8.15
C ALA A 48 -7.59 -9.68 -7.25
N ALA A 49 -6.65 -10.41 -7.84
CA ALA A 49 -5.65 -11.16 -7.09
C ALA A 49 -4.68 -10.24 -6.34
N VAL A 50 -4.20 -9.17 -6.99
CA VAL A 50 -3.32 -8.16 -6.36
C VAL A 50 -4.04 -7.45 -5.22
N GLU A 51 -5.32 -7.11 -5.39
CA GLU A 51 -6.10 -6.46 -4.33
C GLU A 51 -6.30 -7.39 -3.14
N ALA A 52 -6.65 -8.66 -3.37
CA ALA A 52 -6.80 -9.66 -2.32
C ALA A 52 -5.47 -9.92 -1.58
N GLU A 53 -4.34 -9.92 -2.29
CA GLU A 53 -3.01 -10.05 -1.68
C GLU A 53 -2.70 -8.86 -0.77
N ARG A 54 -2.93 -7.63 -1.24
CA ARG A 54 -2.75 -6.41 -0.44
C ARG A 54 -3.63 -6.43 0.81
N GLU A 55 -4.89 -6.82 0.66
CA GLU A 55 -5.86 -6.97 1.74
C GLU A 55 -5.41 -8.01 2.78
N SER A 56 -4.90 -9.15 2.34
CA SER A 56 -4.36 -10.19 3.23
C SER A 56 -3.13 -9.70 4.00
N VAL A 57 -2.20 -9.02 3.31
CA VAL A 57 -1.01 -8.43 3.94
C VAL A 57 -1.40 -7.36 4.95
N ALA A 58 -2.32 -6.47 4.60
CA ALA A 58 -2.82 -5.43 5.51
C ALA A 58 -3.45 -6.04 6.77
N PHE A 59 -4.28 -7.08 6.61
CA PHE A 59 -4.86 -7.81 7.73
C PHE A 59 -3.78 -8.40 8.66
N MET A 60 -2.79 -9.09 8.09
CA MET A 60 -1.68 -9.66 8.86
C MET A 60 -0.86 -8.59 9.58
N LYS A 61 -0.55 -7.46 8.90
CA LYS A 61 0.15 -6.32 9.51
C LYS A 61 -0.63 -5.75 10.68
N THR A 62 -1.94 -5.53 10.53
CA THR A 62 -2.76 -5.01 11.64
C THR A 62 -2.87 -5.98 12.80
N GLY A 63 -3.03 -7.29 12.54
CA GLY A 63 -3.02 -8.31 13.60
C GLY A 63 -1.68 -8.37 14.34
N PHE A 64 -0.56 -8.14 13.64
CA PHE A 64 0.76 -8.06 14.26
C PHE A 64 0.92 -6.82 15.16
N MET A 65 0.26 -5.71 14.82
CA MET A 65 0.32 -4.49 15.63
C MET A 65 -0.59 -4.52 16.86
N GLU A 66 -1.65 -5.34 16.87
CA GLU A 66 -2.59 -5.43 18.00
C GLU A 66 -1.89 -5.79 19.31
N SER A 67 -0.95 -6.73 19.26
CA SER A 67 -0.16 -7.14 20.44
C SER A 67 0.93 -6.15 20.86
N ARG A 68 1.08 -5.04 20.13
CA ARG A 68 2.13 -4.02 20.29
C ARG A 68 1.56 -2.64 20.64
N LEU A 69 0.31 -2.59 21.08
CA LEU A 69 -0.31 -1.35 21.56
C LEU A 69 0.54 -0.71 22.67
N GLY A 70 0.81 0.58 22.53
CA GLY A 70 1.67 1.36 23.44
C GLY A 70 3.17 1.24 23.18
N GLU A 71 3.62 0.36 22.29
CA GLU A 71 5.05 0.29 21.93
C GLU A 71 5.46 1.50 21.06
N GLU A 72 6.73 1.88 21.16
CA GLU A 72 7.32 3.01 20.44
C GLU A 72 8.18 2.52 19.28
N TYR A 73 8.10 3.24 18.16
CA TYR A 73 8.82 2.93 16.94
C TYR A 73 9.38 4.21 16.31
N ARG A 74 10.46 4.04 15.54
CA ARG A 74 10.87 5.02 14.55
C ARG A 74 10.23 4.71 13.22
N GLY A 75 9.89 5.76 12.49
CA GLY A 75 9.39 5.63 11.15
C GLY A 75 9.62 6.89 10.33
N GLN A 76 9.33 6.77 9.04
CA GLN A 76 9.43 7.83 8.07
C GLN A 76 8.05 8.24 7.58
N ILE A 77 7.82 9.54 7.44
CA ILE A 77 6.59 10.07 6.85
C ILE A 77 6.57 9.71 5.36
N THR A 78 5.63 8.87 4.94
CA THR A 78 5.43 8.43 3.54
C THR A 78 4.25 9.11 2.86
N GLY A 79 3.45 9.87 3.59
CA GLY A 79 2.37 10.66 3.03
C GLY A 79 1.95 11.77 3.96
N VAL A 80 1.49 12.88 3.39
CA VAL A 80 0.97 14.02 4.12
C VAL A 80 -0.37 14.40 3.55
N ALA A 81 -1.38 14.52 4.41
CA ALA A 81 -2.72 14.93 4.04
C ALA A 81 -3.25 15.95 5.05
N ALA A 82 -4.31 16.68 4.68
CA ALA A 82 -4.92 17.69 5.56
C ALA A 82 -5.42 17.12 6.90
N PHE A 83 -5.75 15.84 6.95
CA PHE A 83 -6.25 15.18 8.16
C PHE A 83 -5.18 14.45 8.97
N GLY A 84 -3.94 14.35 8.49
CA GLY A 84 -2.88 13.62 9.20
C GLY A 84 -1.65 13.25 8.38
N LEU A 85 -0.76 12.52 9.03
CA LEU A 85 0.51 12.03 8.48
C LEU A 85 0.45 10.51 8.32
N PHE A 86 0.92 9.99 7.20
CA PHE A 86 1.15 8.55 7.02
C PHE A 86 2.61 8.27 7.33
N VAL A 87 2.86 7.29 8.20
CA VAL A 87 4.18 6.92 8.67
C VAL A 87 4.41 5.44 8.42
N THR A 88 5.55 5.10 7.84
CA THR A 88 6.04 3.73 7.69
C THR A 88 7.12 3.47 8.72
N LEU A 89 6.97 2.41 9.50
CA LEU A 89 7.94 2.02 10.52
C LEU A 89 9.20 1.41 9.88
N ASP A 90 10.38 1.80 10.36
CA ASP A 90 11.66 1.53 9.66
C ASP A 90 11.99 0.03 9.59
N ASP A 91 11.83 -0.71 10.69
CA ASP A 91 12.29 -2.11 10.78
C ASP A 91 11.26 -3.12 10.26
N ILE A 92 9.97 -2.78 10.37
CA ILE A 92 8.86 -3.70 10.12
C ILE A 92 8.01 -3.33 8.90
N PHE A 93 8.26 -2.15 8.29
CA PHE A 93 7.58 -1.67 7.09
C PHE A 93 6.04 -1.72 7.21
N ILE A 94 5.54 -1.44 8.40
CA ILE A 94 4.11 -1.29 8.68
C ILE A 94 3.76 0.18 8.57
N GLU A 95 2.68 0.44 7.85
CA GLU A 95 2.15 1.78 7.64
C GLU A 95 1.04 2.04 8.66
N GLY A 96 0.98 3.28 9.15
CA GLY A 96 -0.10 3.76 9.98
C GLY A 96 -0.25 5.27 9.84
N MET A 97 -1.31 5.80 10.43
CA MET A 97 -1.68 7.20 10.29
C MET A 97 -1.65 7.91 11.65
N ILE A 98 -1.03 9.08 11.70
CA ILE A 98 -1.11 10.01 12.82
C ILE A 98 -2.21 11.02 12.48
N PRO A 99 -3.36 11.01 13.18
CA PRO A 99 -4.39 12.00 12.96
C PRO A 99 -3.88 13.38 13.39
N VAL A 100 -4.13 14.42 12.60
CA VAL A 100 -3.75 15.78 12.99
C VAL A 100 -4.39 16.22 14.32
N ALA A 101 -5.56 15.66 14.65
CA ALA A 101 -6.27 15.92 15.89
C ALA A 101 -5.55 15.41 17.16
N THR A 102 -4.62 14.46 17.03
CA THR A 102 -3.82 13.96 18.18
C THR A 102 -2.54 14.77 18.39
N MET A 103 -2.18 15.64 17.44
CA MET A 103 -1.04 16.55 17.52
C MET A 103 -1.42 17.81 18.31
N MET A 104 -1.40 17.71 19.64
CA MET A 104 -1.92 18.76 20.53
C MET A 104 -1.00 19.98 20.71
N ASP A 105 0.16 19.97 20.08
CA ASP A 105 1.22 20.96 20.29
C ASP A 105 1.03 22.24 19.46
N ASP A 106 0.38 22.15 18.30
CA ASP A 106 0.09 23.30 17.45
C ASP A 106 -1.14 23.07 16.55
N TYR A 107 -1.62 24.13 15.91
CA TYR A 107 -2.56 24.03 14.80
C TYR A 107 -1.80 23.81 13.49
N TYR A 108 -1.97 22.64 12.89
CA TYR A 108 -1.29 22.28 11.65
C TYR A 108 -2.13 22.62 10.43
N ARG A 109 -1.53 23.37 9.51
CA ARG A 109 -2.09 23.68 8.19
C ARG A 109 -1.38 22.85 7.13
N PHE A 110 -2.15 22.28 6.22
CA PHE A 110 -1.61 21.57 5.07
C PHE A 110 -1.18 22.55 3.97
N GLU A 111 0.08 22.46 3.57
CA GLU A 111 0.67 23.19 2.46
C GLU A 111 0.90 22.23 1.29
N GLU A 112 0.00 22.27 0.31
CA GLU A 112 -0.01 21.36 -0.83
C GLU A 112 1.23 21.48 -1.71
N ALA A 113 1.74 22.71 -1.89
CA ALA A 113 2.93 22.98 -2.71
C ALA A 113 4.20 22.29 -2.16
N GLU A 114 4.23 22.00 -0.86
CA GLU A 114 5.39 21.46 -0.18
C GLU A 114 5.15 20.07 0.41
N TYR A 115 3.96 19.49 0.21
CA TYR A 115 3.50 18.25 0.84
C TYR A 115 3.83 18.21 2.33
N ALA A 116 3.45 19.28 3.04
CA ALA A 116 3.83 19.48 4.44
C ALA A 116 2.65 19.88 5.32
N LEU A 117 2.68 19.45 6.58
CA LEU A 117 1.88 20.01 7.66
C LEU A 117 2.76 21.00 8.44
N VAL A 118 2.35 22.26 8.46
CA VAL A 118 3.09 23.37 9.06
C VAL A 118 2.30 23.92 10.26
N GLY A 119 2.92 23.98 11.43
CA GLY A 119 2.31 24.55 12.63
C GLY A 119 2.20 26.07 12.54
N GLU A 120 1.03 26.64 12.84
CA GLU A 120 0.77 28.08 12.76
C GLU A 120 1.60 28.92 13.76
N ARG A 121 1.92 28.36 14.93
CA ARG A 121 2.74 29.04 15.95
C ARG A 121 4.24 28.85 15.73
N GLY A 122 4.61 28.18 14.64
CA GLY A 122 5.96 28.14 14.11
C GLY A 122 6.88 27.13 14.79
N HIS A 123 6.37 26.14 15.52
CA HIS A 123 7.24 25.24 16.26
C HIS A 123 7.68 24.00 15.47
N ARG A 124 6.85 23.45 14.57
CA ARG A 124 7.20 22.24 13.81
C ARG A 124 6.62 22.21 12.40
N ARG A 125 7.35 21.53 11.51
CA ARG A 125 6.94 21.24 10.14
C ARG A 125 7.21 19.77 9.86
N PHE A 126 6.21 19.06 9.35
CA PHE A 126 6.29 17.67 8.96
C PHE A 126 6.16 17.57 7.46
N ARG A 127 7.17 17.03 6.78
CA ARG A 127 7.21 16.85 5.34
C ARG A 127 7.31 15.38 4.99
N LEU A 128 6.99 15.08 3.73
CA LEU A 128 7.30 13.79 3.14
C LEU A 128 8.80 13.48 3.30
N GLY A 129 9.11 12.31 3.86
CA GLY A 129 10.47 11.83 4.07
C GLY A 129 11.08 12.13 5.44
N ASP A 130 10.43 12.94 6.29
CA ASP A 130 10.93 13.24 7.62
C ASP A 130 10.85 12.00 8.54
N SER A 131 11.86 11.84 9.40
CA SER A 131 11.88 10.80 10.43
C SER A 131 11.15 11.26 11.68
N VAL A 132 10.31 10.39 12.22
CA VAL A 132 9.49 10.64 13.41
C VAL A 132 9.53 9.46 14.37
N SER A 133 9.37 9.74 15.66
CA SER A 133 9.12 8.73 16.68
C SER A 133 7.62 8.67 16.93
N VAL A 134 7.07 7.47 16.98
CA VAL A 134 5.62 7.25 17.12
C VAL A 134 5.33 6.16 18.12
N GLN A 135 4.18 6.25 18.76
CA GLN A 135 3.64 5.19 19.61
C GLN A 135 2.42 4.56 18.94
N VAL A 136 2.27 3.24 19.04
CA VAL A 136 1.07 2.53 18.59
C VAL A 136 -0.11 2.90 19.50
N ALA A 137 -0.99 3.78 19.02
CA ALA A 137 -2.07 4.34 19.82
C ALA A 137 -3.34 3.48 19.72
N ARG A 138 -3.66 3.02 18.50
CA ARG A 138 -4.86 2.22 18.25
C ARG A 138 -4.65 1.31 17.05
N VAL A 139 -5.26 0.13 17.12
CA VAL A 139 -5.32 -0.82 16.01
C VAL A 139 -6.77 -1.21 15.80
N ASP A 140 -7.24 -1.14 14.55
CA ASP A 140 -8.56 -1.58 14.13
C ASP A 140 -8.39 -2.65 13.05
N ILE A 141 -8.53 -3.92 13.45
CA ILE A 141 -8.42 -5.07 12.55
C ILE A 141 -9.56 -5.10 11.53
N GLY A 142 -10.76 -4.68 11.92
CA GLY A 142 -11.93 -4.65 11.04
C GLY A 142 -11.74 -3.68 9.88
N ARG A 143 -11.11 -2.54 10.14
CA ARG A 143 -10.78 -1.53 9.13
C ARG A 143 -9.38 -1.70 8.53
N ARG A 144 -8.55 -2.60 9.08
CA ARG A 144 -7.13 -2.79 8.73
C ARG A 144 -6.34 -1.49 8.84
N GLN A 145 -6.59 -0.76 9.93
CA GLN A 145 -5.97 0.53 10.19
C GLN A 145 -5.15 0.47 11.48
N THR A 146 -3.97 1.06 11.44
CA THR A 146 -3.15 1.33 12.62
C THR A 146 -3.02 2.84 12.74
N GLU A 147 -3.39 3.37 13.91
CA GLU A 147 -3.23 4.76 14.26
C GLU A 147 -2.04 4.92 15.20
N PHE A 148 -1.25 5.93 14.91
CA PHE A 148 -0.08 6.29 15.69
C PHE A 148 -0.32 7.61 16.43
N ALA A 149 0.28 7.73 17.60
CA ALA A 149 0.47 9.01 18.27
C ALA A 149 1.88 9.50 17.99
N LEU A 150 2.03 10.77 17.62
CA LEU A 150 3.34 11.39 17.47
C LEU A 150 3.97 11.51 18.86
N LEU A 151 5.16 10.95 19.03
CA LEU A 151 5.97 11.21 20.22
C LEU A 151 6.78 12.47 19.99
N GLU A 152 6.79 13.35 20.98
CA GLU A 152 7.66 14.51 20.94
C GLU A 152 9.11 14.07 21.02
N ASN A 153 9.81 14.09 19.88
CA ASN A 153 11.26 14.08 19.89
C ASN A 153 11.72 15.39 20.53
N SER A 154 11.96 15.34 21.84
CA SER A 154 12.82 16.28 22.56
C SER A 154 14.24 16.13 22.00
N GLY A 155 14.56 16.81 20.90
CA GLY A 155 15.81 16.57 20.20
C GLY A 155 16.26 17.71 19.29
N LEU A 156 16.92 18.68 19.94
CA LEU A 156 17.85 19.73 19.46
C LEU A 156 17.25 20.99 18.82
#